data_AF-A0A7C2W623-F1
#
_entry.id   AF-A0A7C2W623-F1
#
_cell.length_a   1.000
_cell.length_b   1.000
_cell.length_c   1.000
_cell.angle_alpha   90.00
_cell.angle_beta   90.00
_cell.angle_gamma   90.00
#
_symmetry.space_group_name_H-M   'P 1'
#
loop_
_entity.id
_entity.type
_entity.pdbx_description
1 polymer ?
#
loop_
_entity_poly.entity_id
_entity_poly.type
_entity_poly.pdbx_seq_one_letter_code
_entity_poly.pdbx_strand_id
1 'polypeptide(L)'
;MDRLVPPEYAGWQRHEPELRRMTTAQLIDEIQDGPPDRRLAALAVIDLAEVPLPVIEDWIRILPEAEVNELAGAIPVQRPNTSAEEEAKWVEVARLGYERRRVATFLVMLGSALEGLEAKDAALAAETWNIIAGWVENVYDRLALAGDLEALADIELFLFENYLDRRPLLDVFAQLVERHERLALRVSTDPAAYLANVPEEGRRRVLEAAERGGGLDFAESWSILEETV
;
A
#
# COMPACT_ATOMS: atom_id res chain seq x y z
N MET A 1 3.60 -2.40 20.26
CA MET A 1 4.96 -2.95 20.12
C MET A 1 5.88 -1.77 19.95
N ASP A 2 6.88 -1.59 20.82
CA ASP A 2 7.92 -0.59 20.57
C ASP A 2 8.64 -0.97 19.28
N ARG A 3 8.61 -0.06 18.31
CA ARG A 3 9.28 -0.23 17.03
C ARG A 3 10.78 -0.38 17.32
N LEU A 4 11.34 -1.56 17.06
CA LEU A 4 12.78 -1.80 17.18
C LEU A 4 13.48 -1.00 16.07
N VAL A 5 13.78 0.26 16.37
CA VAL A 5 14.60 1.10 15.51
C VAL A 5 16.08 0.76 15.71
N PRO A 6 16.91 0.81 14.66
CA PRO A 6 18.35 0.61 14.79
C PRO A 6 19.00 1.53 15.84
N PRO A 7 20.12 1.13 16.48
CA PRO A 7 20.73 1.86 17.59
C PRO A 7 21.05 3.33 17.30
N GLU A 8 21.37 3.67 16.05
CA GLU A 8 21.64 5.04 15.60
C GLU A 8 20.42 5.98 15.70
N TYR A 9 19.21 5.45 15.84
CA TYR A 9 17.99 6.21 16.06
C TYR A 9 17.56 6.24 17.54
N ALA A 10 18.37 5.71 18.46
CA ALA A 10 17.98 5.57 19.86
C ALA A 10 17.61 6.92 20.50
N GLY A 11 16.37 7.01 21.02
CA GLY A 11 15.88 8.21 21.69
C GLY A 11 15.45 9.35 20.76
N TRP A 12 15.24 9.08 19.47
CA TRP A 12 14.82 10.06 18.48
C TRP A 12 13.61 10.89 18.90
N GLN A 13 12.63 10.29 19.62
CA GLN A 13 11.42 10.97 20.09
C GLN A 13 11.70 12.16 21.00
N ARG A 14 12.88 12.21 21.64
CA ARG A 14 13.30 13.34 22.49
C ARG A 14 13.47 14.64 21.69
N HIS A 15 13.70 14.54 20.38
CA HIS A 15 13.86 15.70 19.50
C HIS A 15 12.53 16.27 19.00
N GLU A 16 11.45 15.48 18.99
CA GLU A 16 10.15 15.91 18.44
C GLU A 16 9.64 17.26 19.00
N PRO A 17 9.69 17.56 20.32
CA PRO A 17 9.13 18.81 20.84
C PRO A 17 9.86 20.06 20.33
N GLU A 18 11.15 19.95 20.00
CA GLU A 18 11.93 21.01 19.39
C GLU A 18 11.57 21.14 17.90
N LEU A 19 11.58 20.02 17.18
CA LEU A 19 11.35 19.96 15.74
C LEU A 19 9.94 20.41 15.34
N ARG A 20 8.92 20.12 16.15
CA ARG A 20 7.53 20.61 15.92
C ARG A 20 7.39 22.14 15.89
N ARG A 21 8.40 22.87 16.37
CA ARG A 21 8.43 24.34 16.33
C ARG A 21 9.17 24.90 15.11
N MET A 22 9.81 24.04 14.33
CA MET A 22 10.55 24.41 13.13
C MET A 22 9.61 24.62 11.94
N THR A 23 10.07 25.39 10.96
CA THR A 23 9.37 25.52 9.67
C THR A 23 9.61 24.30 8.78
N THR A 24 8.77 24.09 7.78
CA THR A 24 8.95 23.01 6.79
C THR A 24 10.31 23.06 6.11
N ALA A 25 10.83 24.26 5.80
CA ALA A 25 12.17 24.40 5.23
C ALA A 25 13.27 23.92 6.18
N GLN A 26 13.18 24.25 7.47
CA GLN A 26 14.11 23.78 8.48
C GLN A 26 14.01 22.26 8.69
N LEU A 27 12.80 21.70 8.65
CA LEU A 27 12.61 20.26 8.73
C LEU A 27 13.19 19.53 7.50
N ILE A 28 13.07 20.10 6.30
CA ILE A 28 13.74 19.58 5.10
C ILE A 28 15.25 19.53 5.31
N ASP A 29 15.86 20.61 5.81
CA ASP A 29 17.31 20.67 6.10
C ASP A 29 17.71 19.60 7.13
N GLU A 30 16.94 19.44 8.21
CA GLU A 30 17.16 18.40 9.22
C GLU A 30 17.09 16.99 8.62
N ILE A 31 16.14 16.73 7.71
CA ILE A 31 16.00 15.41 7.04
C ILE A 31 17.14 15.17 6.04
N GLN A 32 17.71 16.22 5.44
CA GLN A 32 18.79 16.06 4.46
C GLN A 32 20.16 15.90 5.12
N ASP A 33 20.46 16.72 6.13
CA ASP A 33 21.82 16.87 6.67
C ASP A 33 21.93 16.53 8.17
N GLY A 34 20.81 16.31 8.85
CA GLY A 34 20.79 15.99 10.28
C GLY A 34 21.34 14.60 10.62
N PRO A 35 21.71 14.35 11.88
CA PRO A 35 22.05 13.01 12.35
C PRO A 35 20.83 12.06 12.29
N PRO A 36 21.02 10.73 12.21
CA PRO A 36 19.93 9.78 11.95
C PRO A 36 18.73 9.90 12.89
N ASP A 37 18.96 10.07 14.19
CA ASP A 37 17.92 10.26 15.21
C ASP A 37 17.12 11.55 14.99
N ARG A 38 17.75 12.65 14.57
CA ARG A 38 17.04 13.88 14.22
C ARG A 38 16.30 13.77 12.89
N ARG A 39 16.87 13.10 11.87
CA ARG A 39 16.18 12.84 10.59
C ARG A 39 14.89 12.08 10.81
N LEU A 40 14.94 11.00 11.59
CA LEU A 40 13.77 10.19 11.91
C LEU A 40 12.71 11.01 12.68
N ALA A 41 13.14 11.82 13.65
CA ALA A 41 12.25 12.70 14.39
C ALA A 41 11.63 13.81 13.52
N ALA A 42 12.38 14.34 12.55
CA ALA A 42 11.90 15.33 11.60
C ALA A 42 10.87 14.72 10.64
N LEU A 43 11.11 13.51 10.12
CA LEU A 43 10.15 12.75 9.31
C LEU A 43 8.85 12.45 10.07
N ALA A 44 8.93 12.23 11.38
CA ALA A 44 7.74 11.96 12.20
C ALA A 44 6.85 13.20 12.43
N VAL A 45 7.33 14.42 12.16
CA VAL A 45 6.59 15.66 12.45
C VAL A 45 6.38 16.56 11.23
N ILE A 46 6.97 16.23 10.08
CA ILE A 46 6.84 17.01 8.85
C ILE A 46 5.45 16.87 8.24
N ASP A 47 4.89 17.97 7.74
CA ASP A 47 3.71 17.94 6.87
C ASP A 47 4.18 17.84 5.42
N LEU A 48 4.09 16.65 4.83
CA LEU A 48 4.51 16.43 3.45
C LEU A 48 3.71 17.28 2.45
N ALA A 49 2.51 17.77 2.79
CA ALA A 49 1.75 18.64 1.89
C ALA A 49 2.46 19.96 1.60
N GLU A 50 3.33 20.41 2.51
CA GLU A 50 4.14 21.61 2.32
C GLU A 50 5.50 21.32 1.66
N VAL A 51 5.81 20.05 1.39
CA VAL A 51 7.08 19.63 0.79
C VAL A 51 6.95 19.52 -0.74
N PRO A 52 7.89 20.10 -1.51
CA PRO A 52 7.90 19.94 -2.97
C PRO A 52 8.02 18.47 -3.38
N LEU A 53 7.21 18.04 -4.36
CA LEU A 53 7.21 16.65 -4.85
C LEU A 53 8.61 16.14 -5.26
N PRO A 54 9.46 16.91 -5.97
CA PRO A 54 10.80 16.44 -6.32
C PRO A 54 11.66 16.08 -5.10
N VAL A 55 11.47 16.77 -3.97
CA VAL A 55 12.19 16.47 -2.72
C VAL A 55 11.71 15.14 -2.12
N ILE A 56 10.38 14.90 -2.13
CA ILE A 56 9.79 13.64 -1.67
C ILE A 56 10.28 12.47 -2.54
N GLU A 57 10.29 12.64 -3.87
CA GLU A 57 10.77 11.60 -4.80
C GLU A 57 12.26 11.27 -4.59
N ASP A 58 13.08 12.28 -4.30
CA ASP A 58 14.48 12.09 -3.94
C ASP A 58 14.61 11.36 -2.61
N TRP A 59 13.83 11.71 -1.59
CA TRP A 59 13.82 11.01 -0.31
C TRP A 59 13.43 9.54 -0.44
N ILE A 60 12.38 9.23 -1.22
CA ILE A 60 12.02 7.85 -1.56
C ILE A 60 13.23 7.11 -2.15
N ARG A 61 14.07 7.77 -2.96
CA ARG A 61 15.24 7.15 -3.59
C ARG A 61 16.42 6.96 -2.63
N ILE A 62 16.70 7.92 -1.75
CA ILE A 62 17.98 7.98 -1.04
C ILE A 62 17.93 7.62 0.45
N LEU A 63 16.79 7.80 1.13
CA LEU A 63 16.74 7.62 2.58
C LEU A 63 16.96 6.17 2.98
N PRO A 64 17.53 5.86 4.16
CA PRO A 64 17.56 4.51 4.73
C PRO A 64 16.16 3.91 4.94
N GLU A 65 16.06 2.59 5.08
CA GLU A 65 14.77 1.88 5.20
C GLU A 65 13.92 2.36 6.39
N ALA A 66 14.53 2.51 7.58
CA ALA A 66 13.83 2.97 8.79
C ALA A 66 13.20 4.36 8.59
N GLU A 67 13.93 5.26 7.92
CA GLU A 67 13.50 6.61 7.58
C GLU A 67 12.44 6.61 6.49
N VAL A 68 12.56 5.74 5.47
CA VAL A 68 11.53 5.59 4.44
C VAL A 68 10.21 5.08 4.99
N ASN A 69 10.24 4.21 6.00
CA ASN A 69 9.01 3.77 6.63
C ASN A 69 8.33 4.92 7.41
N GLU A 70 9.09 5.83 8.03
CA GLU A 70 8.49 7.07 8.58
C GLU A 70 7.99 8.01 7.49
N LEU A 71 8.74 8.17 6.38
CA LEU A 71 8.31 8.96 5.24
C LEU A 71 6.98 8.47 4.68
N ALA A 72 6.81 7.15 4.56
CA ALA A 72 5.55 6.54 4.15
C ALA A 72 4.43 6.91 5.12
N GLY A 73 4.65 6.76 6.43
CA GLY A 73 3.69 7.13 7.46
C GLY A 73 3.32 8.61 7.51
N ALA A 74 4.17 9.49 6.97
CA ALA A 74 3.93 10.93 6.88
C ALA A 74 3.08 11.35 5.67
N ILE A 75 2.72 10.42 4.76
CA ILE A 75 1.78 10.70 3.67
C ILE A 75 0.44 11.17 4.28
N PRO A 76 -0.10 12.33 3.90
CA PRO A 76 -1.38 12.80 4.43
C PRO A 76 -2.54 11.87 4.04
N VAL A 77 -3.48 11.66 4.96
CA VAL A 77 -4.68 10.83 4.73
C VAL A 77 -5.92 11.68 4.93
N GLN A 78 -6.84 11.60 3.97
CA GLN A 78 -8.23 12.10 4.06
C GLN A 78 -8.33 13.53 4.62
N ARG A 79 -7.56 14.47 4.08
CA ARG A 79 -7.59 15.84 4.59
C ARG A 79 -8.92 16.51 4.22
N PRO A 80 -9.67 17.10 5.17
CA PRO A 80 -11.00 17.65 4.89
C PRO A 80 -11.02 18.75 3.82
N ASN A 81 -9.94 19.52 3.71
CA ASN A 81 -9.89 20.76 2.92
C ASN A 81 -8.99 20.68 1.67
N THR A 82 -8.52 19.50 1.28
CA THR A 82 -7.71 19.28 0.06
C THR A 82 -8.57 19.07 -1.18
N SER A 83 -8.02 19.33 -2.37
CA SER A 83 -8.68 19.01 -3.63
C SER A 83 -8.56 17.52 -3.98
N ALA A 84 -9.33 17.05 -4.96
CA ALA A 84 -9.21 15.67 -5.46
C ALA A 84 -7.85 15.45 -6.16
N GLU A 85 -7.35 16.45 -6.88
CA GLU A 85 -6.03 16.39 -7.52
C GLU A 85 -4.90 16.28 -6.49
N GLU A 86 -5.04 16.94 -5.34
CA GLU A 86 -4.10 16.81 -4.22
C GLU A 86 -4.13 15.41 -3.60
N GLU A 87 -5.30 14.77 -3.47
CA GLU A 87 -5.36 13.36 -3.03
C GLU A 87 -4.76 12.41 -4.07
N ALA A 88 -5.00 12.66 -5.37
CA ALA A 88 -4.44 11.84 -6.45
C ALA A 88 -2.90 11.90 -6.47
N LYS A 89 -2.30 13.04 -6.10
CA LYS A 89 -0.85 13.15 -5.89
C LYS A 89 -0.36 12.13 -4.85
N TRP A 90 -1.08 11.95 -3.74
CA TRP A 90 -0.66 11.02 -2.67
C TRP A 90 -0.76 9.57 -3.08
N VAL A 91 -1.75 9.22 -3.92
CA VAL A 91 -1.81 7.90 -4.56
C VAL A 91 -0.53 7.63 -5.35
N GLU A 92 -0.08 8.59 -6.17
CA GLU A 92 1.13 8.43 -6.96
C GLU A 92 2.41 8.35 -6.10
N VAL A 93 2.52 9.17 -5.06
CA VAL A 93 3.64 9.11 -4.10
C VAL A 93 3.70 7.74 -3.42
N ALA A 94 2.57 7.23 -2.95
CA ALA A 94 2.49 5.94 -2.28
C ALA A 94 2.85 4.79 -3.24
N ARG A 95 2.30 4.81 -4.46
CA ARG A 95 2.59 3.85 -5.53
C ARG A 95 4.08 3.82 -5.88
N LEU A 96 4.68 4.99 -6.13
CA LEU A 96 6.11 5.13 -6.44
C LEU A 96 6.99 4.69 -5.27
N GLY A 97 6.59 5.04 -4.04
CA GLY A 97 7.25 4.64 -2.81
C GLY A 97 7.34 3.12 -2.69
N TYR A 98 6.22 2.43 -2.82
CA TYR A 98 6.19 0.96 -2.78
C TYR A 98 7.00 0.34 -3.92
N GLU A 99 6.86 0.85 -5.15
CA GLU A 99 7.56 0.32 -6.31
C GLU A 99 9.08 0.37 -6.16
N ARG A 100 9.61 1.45 -5.55
CA ARG A 100 11.05 1.62 -5.36
C ARG A 100 11.58 0.95 -4.10
N ARG A 101 10.77 0.88 -3.03
CA ARG A 101 11.26 0.59 -1.68
C ARG A 101 10.70 -0.66 -1.04
N ARG A 102 9.58 -1.20 -1.55
CA ARG A 102 8.94 -2.41 -1.02
C ARG A 102 8.58 -2.35 0.46
N VAL A 103 8.35 -1.14 0.98
CA VAL A 103 7.91 -0.93 2.36
C VAL A 103 6.40 -1.01 2.41
N ALA A 104 5.86 -1.99 3.14
CA ALA A 104 4.43 -2.26 3.28
C ALA A 104 3.59 -1.02 3.67
N THR A 105 4.14 -0.11 4.49
CA THR A 105 3.45 1.13 4.87
C THR A 105 3.02 1.95 3.65
N PHE A 106 3.76 1.94 2.54
CA PHE A 106 3.30 2.62 1.32
C PHE A 106 2.00 2.01 0.76
N LEU A 107 1.76 0.71 0.87
CA LEU A 107 0.50 0.10 0.44
C LEU A 107 -0.67 0.51 1.35
N VAL A 108 -0.43 0.59 2.66
CA VAL A 108 -1.43 1.10 3.62
C VAL A 108 -1.83 2.53 3.23
N MET A 109 -0.84 3.38 2.96
CA MET A 109 -1.09 4.77 2.59
C MET A 109 -1.68 4.91 1.19
N LEU A 110 -1.36 3.98 0.28
CA LEU A 110 -1.99 3.91 -1.04
C LEU A 110 -3.50 3.68 -0.93
N GLY A 111 -3.93 2.68 -0.15
CA GLY A 111 -5.36 2.42 0.08
C GLY A 111 -6.06 3.61 0.72
N SER A 112 -5.45 4.19 1.75
CA SER A 112 -5.96 5.38 2.44
C SER A 112 -6.11 6.60 1.52
N ALA A 113 -5.15 6.84 0.63
CA ALA A 113 -5.20 7.93 -0.35
C ALA A 113 -6.28 7.68 -1.42
N LEU A 114 -6.47 6.44 -1.87
CA LEU A 114 -7.52 6.07 -2.82
C LEU A 114 -8.92 6.25 -2.23
N GLU A 115 -9.12 5.88 -0.96
CA GLU A 115 -10.37 6.16 -0.24
C GLU A 115 -10.64 7.67 -0.10
N GLY A 116 -9.60 8.44 0.23
CA GLY A 116 -9.68 9.90 0.31
C GLY A 116 -10.04 10.54 -1.03
N LEU A 117 -9.48 10.03 -2.13
CA LEU A 117 -9.81 10.45 -3.49
C LEU A 117 -11.26 10.10 -3.85
N GLU A 118 -11.70 8.87 -3.55
CA GLU A 118 -13.08 8.41 -3.82
C GLU A 118 -14.12 9.24 -3.07
N ALA A 119 -13.82 9.67 -1.83
CA ALA A 119 -14.68 10.55 -1.06
C ALA A 119 -14.85 11.95 -1.66
N LYS A 120 -13.92 12.40 -2.52
CA LYS A 120 -13.91 13.75 -3.12
C LYS A 120 -14.37 13.75 -4.58
N ASP A 121 -13.92 12.80 -5.37
CA ASP A 121 -14.22 12.69 -6.79
C ASP A 121 -14.28 11.22 -7.22
N ALA A 122 -15.50 10.70 -7.34
CA ALA A 122 -15.73 9.31 -7.74
C ALA A 122 -15.28 9.01 -9.18
N ALA A 123 -15.29 9.99 -10.09
CA ALA A 123 -14.90 9.77 -11.48
C ALA A 123 -13.37 9.67 -11.59
N LEU A 124 -12.65 10.59 -10.96
CA LEU A 124 -11.20 10.55 -10.89
C LEU A 124 -10.71 9.31 -10.11
N ALA A 125 -11.40 8.94 -9.02
CA ALA A 125 -11.09 7.73 -8.27
C ALA A 125 -11.26 6.46 -9.12
N ALA A 126 -12.34 6.36 -9.89
CA ALA A 126 -12.57 5.21 -10.77
C ALA A 126 -11.46 5.07 -11.83
N GLU A 127 -11.00 6.16 -12.45
CA GLU A 127 -9.85 6.15 -13.35
C GLU A 127 -8.58 5.71 -12.62
N THR A 128 -8.35 6.27 -11.43
CA THR A 128 -7.15 5.97 -10.62
C THR A 128 -7.11 4.51 -10.17
N TRP A 129 -8.24 3.92 -9.78
CA TRP A 129 -8.32 2.49 -9.46
C TRP A 129 -7.96 1.60 -10.65
N ASN A 130 -8.30 1.98 -11.89
CA ASN A 130 -7.88 1.25 -13.08
C ASN A 130 -6.36 1.32 -13.29
N ILE A 131 -5.77 2.50 -13.08
CA ILE A 131 -4.32 2.69 -13.17
C ILE A 131 -3.61 1.84 -12.12
N ILE A 132 -4.08 1.88 -10.87
CA ILE A 132 -3.50 1.11 -9.76
C ILE A 132 -3.67 -0.40 -10.01
N ALA A 133 -4.82 -0.87 -10.48
CA ALA A 133 -5.00 -2.29 -10.80
C ALA A 133 -3.99 -2.79 -11.84
N GLY A 134 -3.80 -2.06 -12.94
CA GLY A 134 -2.79 -2.41 -13.95
C GLY A 134 -1.35 -2.37 -13.42
N TRP A 135 -1.05 -1.43 -12.52
CA TRP A 135 0.26 -1.39 -11.84
C TRP A 135 0.45 -2.57 -10.88
N VAL A 136 -0.56 -2.92 -10.08
CA VAL A 136 -0.53 -4.06 -9.16
C VAL A 136 -0.29 -5.35 -9.93
N GLU A 137 -0.98 -5.54 -11.06
CA GLU A 137 -0.79 -6.71 -11.93
C GLU A 137 0.69 -6.86 -12.34
N ASN A 138 1.27 -5.79 -12.89
CA ASN A 138 2.65 -5.77 -13.35
C ASN A 138 3.65 -6.00 -12.21
N VAL A 139 3.43 -5.35 -11.06
CA VAL A 139 4.31 -5.49 -9.89
C VAL A 139 4.21 -6.91 -9.32
N TYR A 140 3.01 -7.47 -9.19
CA TYR A 140 2.82 -8.82 -8.66
C TYR A 140 3.52 -9.85 -9.56
N ASP A 141 3.35 -9.77 -10.87
CA ASP A 141 4.04 -10.63 -11.84
C ASP A 141 5.57 -10.56 -11.70
N ARG A 142 6.13 -9.35 -11.55
CA ARG A 142 7.58 -9.16 -11.37
C ARG A 142 8.06 -9.75 -10.05
N LEU A 143 7.32 -9.58 -8.96
CA LEU A 143 7.67 -10.10 -7.64
C LEU A 143 7.57 -11.63 -7.60
N ALA A 144 6.54 -12.20 -8.23
CA ALA A 144 6.38 -13.64 -8.39
C ALA A 144 7.56 -14.25 -9.17
N LEU A 145 7.97 -13.63 -10.28
CA LEU A 145 9.15 -14.04 -11.04
C LEU A 145 10.45 -13.95 -10.22
N ALA A 146 10.57 -12.94 -9.35
CA ALA A 146 11.72 -12.74 -8.48
C ALA A 146 11.70 -13.66 -7.24
N GLY A 147 10.58 -14.31 -6.93
CA GLY A 147 10.41 -15.12 -5.71
C GLY A 147 10.31 -14.28 -4.43
N ASP A 148 9.89 -13.01 -4.52
CA ASP A 148 9.79 -12.10 -3.38
C ASP A 148 8.48 -12.34 -2.60
N LEU A 149 8.49 -13.37 -1.75
CA LEU A 149 7.29 -13.83 -1.04
C LEU A 149 6.76 -12.83 0.00
N GLU A 150 7.64 -12.01 0.57
CA GLU A 150 7.26 -10.99 1.55
C GLU A 150 6.47 -9.87 0.87
N ALA A 151 7.00 -9.30 -0.22
CA ALA A 151 6.30 -8.26 -0.97
C ALA A 151 4.99 -8.76 -1.62
N LEU A 152 4.91 -10.04 -2.00
CA LEU A 152 3.65 -10.64 -2.45
C LEU A 152 2.63 -10.73 -1.32
N ALA A 153 3.06 -11.14 -0.12
CA ALA A 153 2.19 -11.20 1.05
C ALA A 153 1.68 -9.80 1.44
N ASP A 154 2.52 -8.77 1.33
CA ASP A 154 2.10 -7.38 1.58
C ASP A 154 1.03 -6.91 0.59
N ILE A 155 1.16 -7.19 -0.71
CA ILE A 155 0.13 -6.85 -1.70
C ILE A 155 -1.17 -7.58 -1.40
N GLU A 156 -1.09 -8.87 -1.10
CA GLU A 156 -2.27 -9.67 -0.76
C GLU A 156 -2.99 -9.10 0.45
N LEU A 157 -2.25 -8.84 1.53
CA LEU A 157 -2.80 -8.31 2.78
C LEU A 157 -3.39 -6.91 2.60
N PHE A 158 -2.63 -5.96 2.05
CA PHE A 158 -3.02 -4.56 2.07
C PHE A 158 -3.91 -4.14 0.89
N LEU A 159 -3.91 -4.89 -0.22
CA LEU A 159 -4.74 -4.58 -1.38
C LEU A 159 -5.85 -5.62 -1.59
N PHE A 160 -5.53 -6.90 -1.73
CA PHE A 160 -6.53 -7.89 -2.11
C PHE A 160 -7.47 -8.28 -0.98
N GLU A 161 -7.03 -8.40 0.26
CA GLU A 161 -7.94 -8.69 1.38
C GLU A 161 -8.90 -7.51 1.68
N ASN A 162 -8.59 -6.30 1.19
CA ASN A 162 -9.30 -5.08 1.59
C ASN A 162 -10.12 -4.40 0.47
N TYR A 163 -9.72 -4.53 -0.80
CA TYR A 163 -10.26 -3.67 -1.88
C TYR A 163 -10.80 -4.43 -3.09
N LEU A 164 -11.11 -5.74 -2.97
CA LEU A 164 -11.71 -6.53 -4.05
C LEU A 164 -13.18 -6.22 -4.35
N ASP A 165 -13.82 -5.39 -3.54
CA ASP A 165 -15.13 -4.80 -3.87
C ASP A 165 -15.00 -3.71 -4.97
N ARG A 166 -13.77 -3.22 -5.25
CA ARG A 166 -13.47 -2.36 -6.40
C ARG A 166 -13.24 -3.22 -7.64
N ARG A 167 -14.13 -3.08 -8.62
CA ARG A 167 -14.13 -3.89 -9.85
C ARG A 167 -12.77 -3.99 -10.58
N PRO A 168 -12.00 -2.91 -10.78
CA PRO A 168 -10.70 -3.01 -11.46
C PRO A 168 -9.71 -3.94 -10.75
N LEU A 169 -9.67 -3.90 -9.41
CA LEU A 169 -8.82 -4.79 -8.62
C LEU A 169 -9.32 -6.23 -8.67
N LEU A 170 -10.63 -6.46 -8.57
CA LEU A 170 -11.20 -7.80 -8.71
C LEU A 170 -10.86 -8.42 -10.08
N ASP A 171 -10.93 -7.61 -11.14
CA ASP A 171 -10.65 -8.06 -12.50
C ASP A 171 -9.20 -8.52 -12.67
N VAL A 172 -8.25 -7.79 -12.10
CA VAL A 172 -6.82 -8.16 -12.07
C VAL A 172 -6.57 -9.33 -11.14
N PHE A 173 -7.18 -9.34 -9.97
CA PHE A 173 -7.01 -10.41 -8.98
C PHE A 173 -7.41 -11.77 -9.54
N ALA A 174 -8.56 -11.86 -10.21
CA ALA A 174 -8.99 -13.10 -10.86
C ALA A 174 -7.97 -13.58 -11.91
N GLN A 175 -7.35 -12.67 -12.66
CA GLN A 175 -6.31 -13.01 -13.65
C GLN A 175 -5.01 -13.46 -12.98
N LEU A 176 -4.61 -12.82 -11.89
CA LEU A 176 -3.42 -13.20 -11.12
C LEU A 176 -3.62 -14.57 -10.47
N VAL A 177 -4.80 -14.82 -9.90
CA VAL A 177 -5.17 -16.13 -9.31
C VAL A 177 -5.04 -17.24 -10.36
N GLU A 178 -5.53 -17.03 -11.57
CA GLU A 178 -5.43 -18.04 -12.64
C GLU A 178 -3.99 -18.27 -13.13
N ARG A 179 -3.12 -17.25 -13.04
CA ARG A 179 -1.74 -17.31 -13.55
C ARG A 179 -0.72 -17.78 -12.50
N HIS A 180 -1.01 -17.59 -11.21
CA HIS A 180 -0.08 -17.84 -10.11
C HIS A 180 -0.62 -18.93 -9.19
N GLU A 181 -0.11 -20.16 -9.35
CA GLU A 181 -0.52 -21.34 -8.58
C GLU A 181 -0.48 -21.12 -7.06
N ARG A 182 0.53 -20.39 -6.55
CA ARG A 182 0.61 -20.04 -5.12
C ARG A 182 -0.61 -19.25 -4.65
N LEU A 183 -1.03 -18.26 -5.45
CA LEU A 183 -2.18 -17.42 -5.12
C LEU A 183 -3.47 -18.22 -5.28
N ALA A 184 -3.58 -19.04 -6.34
CA ALA A 184 -4.69 -19.98 -6.53
C ALA A 184 -4.91 -20.88 -5.31
N LEU A 185 -3.84 -21.50 -4.80
CA LEU A 185 -3.89 -22.35 -3.61
C LEU A 185 -4.33 -21.55 -2.38
N ARG A 186 -3.73 -20.39 -2.12
CA ARG A 186 -4.11 -19.55 -0.97
C ARG A 186 -5.60 -19.19 -1.02
N VAL A 187 -6.07 -18.66 -2.15
CA VAL A 187 -7.45 -18.22 -2.33
C VAL A 187 -8.45 -19.37 -2.26
N SER A 188 -8.11 -20.54 -2.77
CA SER A 188 -9.00 -21.71 -2.69
C SER A 188 -9.03 -22.36 -1.29
N THR A 189 -7.92 -22.33 -0.55
CA THR A 189 -7.85 -22.89 0.82
C THR A 189 -8.38 -21.97 1.91
N ASP A 190 -8.30 -20.67 1.72
CA ASP A 190 -8.82 -19.65 2.64
C ASP A 190 -9.55 -18.55 1.84
N PRO A 191 -10.69 -18.89 1.22
CA PRO A 191 -11.42 -17.96 0.37
C PRO A 191 -12.02 -16.80 1.17
N ALA A 192 -12.30 -16.98 2.46
CA ALA A 192 -12.91 -15.95 3.29
C ALA A 192 -11.98 -14.74 3.49
N ALA A 193 -10.66 -14.96 3.58
CA ALA A 193 -9.67 -13.89 3.69
C ALA A 193 -9.76 -12.87 2.55
N TYR A 194 -10.10 -13.31 1.34
CA TYR A 194 -10.14 -12.46 0.15
C TYR A 194 -11.57 -12.10 -0.29
N LEU A 195 -12.52 -13.02 -0.15
CA LEU A 195 -13.80 -12.98 -0.86
C LEU A 195 -15.02 -12.68 0.02
N ALA A 196 -14.83 -12.54 1.34
CA ALA A 196 -15.93 -12.31 2.29
C ALA A 196 -16.81 -11.11 1.91
N ASN A 197 -16.22 -10.03 1.38
CA ASN A 197 -16.96 -8.81 1.02
C ASN A 197 -17.22 -8.66 -0.50
N VAL A 198 -16.83 -9.66 -1.30
CA VAL A 198 -17.01 -9.64 -2.76
C VAL A 198 -18.43 -10.12 -3.12
N PRO A 199 -19.13 -9.52 -4.10
CA PRO A 199 -20.43 -10.04 -4.57
C PRO A 199 -20.33 -11.48 -5.09
N GLU A 200 -21.40 -12.26 -4.97
CA GLU A 200 -21.43 -13.69 -5.31
C GLU A 200 -20.85 -14.00 -6.69
N GLU A 201 -21.22 -13.25 -7.73
CA GLU A 201 -20.69 -13.41 -9.09
C GLU A 201 -19.15 -13.27 -9.14
N GLY A 202 -18.62 -12.30 -8.38
CA GLY A 202 -17.18 -12.10 -8.24
C GLY A 202 -16.50 -13.24 -7.49
N ARG A 203 -17.10 -13.71 -6.38
CA ARG A 203 -16.61 -14.87 -5.62
C ARG A 203 -16.52 -16.10 -6.52
N ARG A 204 -17.58 -16.38 -7.28
CA ARG A 204 -17.64 -17.51 -8.21
C ARG A 204 -16.53 -17.43 -9.25
N ARG A 205 -16.41 -16.29 -9.91
CA ARG A 205 -15.39 -16.06 -10.93
C ARG A 205 -13.97 -16.27 -10.40
N VAL A 206 -13.66 -15.77 -9.20
CA VAL A 206 -12.32 -15.93 -8.62
C VAL A 206 -12.06 -17.39 -8.24
N LEU A 207 -13.02 -18.10 -7.65
CA LEU A 207 -12.84 -19.50 -7.29
C LEU A 207 -12.72 -20.42 -8.50
N GLU A 208 -13.48 -20.17 -9.56
CA GLU A 208 -13.31 -20.85 -10.85
C GLU A 208 -11.95 -20.54 -11.48
N ALA A 209 -11.43 -19.33 -11.29
CA ALA A 209 -10.06 -18.97 -11.70
C ALA A 209 -9.00 -19.68 -10.86
N ALA A 210 -9.23 -19.84 -9.55
CA ALA A 210 -8.32 -20.56 -8.66
C ALA A 210 -8.21 -22.04 -9.05
N GLU A 211 -9.33 -22.70 -9.35
CA GLU A 211 -9.32 -24.08 -9.87
C GLU A 211 -8.47 -24.18 -11.15
N ARG A 212 -8.67 -23.27 -12.13
CA ARG A 212 -7.86 -23.23 -13.36
C ARG A 212 -6.38 -22.95 -13.10
N GLY A 213 -6.09 -22.18 -12.05
CA GLY A 213 -4.73 -21.83 -11.63
C GLY A 213 -4.02 -22.92 -10.80
N GLY A 214 -4.65 -24.07 -10.54
CA GLY A 214 -4.06 -25.17 -9.76
C GLY A 214 -4.40 -25.16 -8.27
N GLY A 215 -5.41 -24.39 -7.86
CA GLY A 215 -6.02 -24.46 -6.53
C GLY A 215 -6.93 -25.67 -6.32
N LEU A 216 -7.69 -25.67 -5.22
CA LEU A 216 -8.73 -26.67 -4.98
C LEU A 216 -9.89 -26.54 -5.99
N ASP A 217 -10.67 -27.61 -6.14
CA ASP A 217 -11.87 -27.61 -6.97
C ASP A 217 -12.85 -26.52 -6.52
N PHE A 218 -13.59 -25.93 -7.47
CA PHE A 218 -14.57 -24.88 -7.17
C PHE A 218 -15.56 -25.29 -6.07
N ALA A 219 -16.09 -26.52 -6.15
CA ALA A 219 -17.08 -27.01 -5.20
C ALA A 219 -16.53 -27.11 -3.77
N GLU A 220 -15.27 -27.52 -3.62
CA GLU A 220 -14.59 -27.60 -2.32
C GLU A 220 -14.35 -26.20 -1.76
N SER A 221 -13.75 -25.32 -2.56
CA SER A 221 -13.48 -23.93 -2.17
C SER A 221 -14.76 -23.16 -1.84
N TRP A 222 -15.84 -23.40 -2.59
CA TRP A 222 -17.15 -22.79 -2.34
C TRP A 222 -17.74 -23.23 -1.01
N SER A 223 -17.62 -24.52 -0.68
CA SER A 223 -18.06 -25.06 0.63
C SER A 223 -17.31 -24.39 1.78
N ILE A 224 -15.98 -24.23 1.67
CA ILE A 224 -15.16 -23.56 2.69
C ILE A 224 -15.64 -22.12 2.91
N LEU A 225 -15.95 -21.40 1.82
CA LEU A 225 -16.43 -20.02 1.89
C LEU A 225 -17.79 -19.92 2.59
N GLU A 226 -18.74 -20.82 2.28
CA GLU A 226 -20.07 -20.86 2.92
C GLU A 226 -20.02 -21.23 4.40
N GLU A 227 -19.03 -22.03 4.83
CA GLU A 227 -18.86 -22.39 6.24
C GLU A 227 -18.28 -21.25 7.10
N THR A 228 -17.65 -20.27 6.46
CA THR A 228 -16.87 -19.21 7.13
C THR A 228 -17.58 -17.85 7.18
N VAL A 229 -18.52 -17.58 6.25
CA VAL A 229 -19.23 -16.29 6.08
C VAL A 229 -20.69 -16.40 6.50
#